data_AF-A0A9P1A9Y1-F1
#
_entry.id   AF-A0A9P1A9Y1-F1
#
_cell.length_a   1.000
_cell.length_b   1.000
_cell.length_c   1.000
_cell.angle_alpha   90.00
_cell.angle_beta   90.00
_cell.angle_gamma   90.00
#
_symmetry.space_group_name_H-M   'P 1'
#
loop_
_entity.id
_entity.type
_entity.pdbx_description
1 polymer ?
#
loop_
_entity_poly.entity_id
_entity_poly.type
_entity_poly.pdbx_seq_one_letter_code
_entity_poly.pdbx_strand_id
1 'polypeptide(L)'
;MIGDESITTTTITQSASLRSVEAGVLKSLKTKQAELENEIAELRTKLSDSVKRNGNLEEEVATERREKEELRERAHARATGQKEEHPICEICLEEFSEVAPLIPRVLGCGHSLCEECCRKLLSANDNTVLICPFDRLPTLLPETTVGSLPKNFSVIQMIRNEAQRESEVTYDNVGILITTLAFGFAMYYFSR
;
A
#
# COMPACT_ATOMS: atom_id res chain seq x y z
N MET A 1 56.73 60.51 69.96
CA MET A 1 55.54 60.51 69.08
C MET A 1 55.92 59.84 67.76
N ILE A 2 55.95 58.50 67.71
CA ILE A 2 56.20 57.74 66.48
C ILE A 2 55.39 56.44 66.67
N GLY A 3 54.18 56.35 66.11
CA GLY A 3 53.31 55.18 66.33
C GLY A 3 52.12 55.09 65.38
N ASP A 4 51.48 56.22 65.03
CA ASP A 4 50.22 56.18 64.30
C ASP A 4 50.33 56.28 62.76
N GLU A 5 51.41 56.87 62.23
CA GLU A 5 51.59 57.03 60.77
C GLU A 5 51.99 55.71 60.08
N SER A 6 52.68 54.80 60.79
CA SER A 6 53.09 53.50 60.26
C SER A 6 51.90 52.55 60.07
N ILE A 7 50.95 52.55 61.03
CA ILE A 7 49.80 51.65 61.02
C ILE A 7 48.77 52.08 59.97
N THR A 8 48.53 53.39 59.85
CA THR A 8 47.60 53.97 58.87
C THR A 8 48.11 53.82 57.43
N THR A 9 49.40 54.04 57.18
CA THR A 9 49.98 53.86 55.84
C THR A 9 50.00 52.39 55.41
N THR A 10 50.24 51.45 56.35
CA THR A 10 50.21 50.01 56.08
C THR A 10 48.80 49.51 55.81
N THR A 11 47.78 49.98 56.53
CA THR A 11 46.36 49.61 56.28
C THR A 11 45.82 50.21 54.98
N ILE A 12 46.25 51.42 54.60
CA ILE A 12 45.88 52.05 53.32
C ILE A 12 46.52 51.32 52.12
N THR A 13 47.79 50.93 52.23
CA THR A 13 48.49 50.19 51.17
C THR A 13 47.96 48.76 51.02
N GLN A 14 47.64 48.08 52.13
CA GLN A 14 47.06 46.73 52.11
C GLN A 14 45.62 46.71 51.54
N SER A 15 44.80 47.72 51.85
CA SER A 15 43.44 47.87 51.30
C SER A 15 43.43 48.26 49.81
N ALA A 16 44.40 49.04 49.34
CA ALA A 16 44.56 49.32 47.91
C ALA A 16 44.97 48.06 47.12
N SER A 17 45.85 47.23 47.69
CA SER A 17 46.28 45.97 47.10
C SER A 17 45.14 44.95 46.99
N LEU A 18 44.33 44.79 48.04
CA LEU A 18 43.12 43.93 48.03
C LEU A 18 42.12 44.33 46.94
N ARG A 19 41.86 45.64 46.76
CA ARG A 19 40.96 46.15 45.71
C ARG A 19 41.45 45.84 44.29
N SER A 20 42.76 45.84 44.07
CA SER A 20 43.35 45.49 42.78
C SER A 20 43.15 44.00 42.46
N VAL A 21 43.30 43.14 43.47
CA VAL A 21 43.05 41.69 43.35
C VAL A 21 41.56 41.43 43.08
N GLU A 22 40.66 42.05 43.84
CA GLU A 22 39.20 41.93 43.64
C GLU A 22 38.76 42.39 42.25
N ALA A 23 39.29 43.51 41.75
CA ALA A 23 39.02 43.99 40.40
C ALA A 23 39.52 43.02 39.32
N GLY A 24 40.68 42.39 39.54
CA GLY A 24 41.22 41.35 38.67
C GLY A 24 40.32 40.11 38.61
N VAL A 25 39.87 39.63 39.78
CA VAL A 25 38.95 38.49 39.88
C VAL A 25 37.60 38.81 39.23
N LEU A 26 37.03 40.00 39.47
CA LEU A 26 35.77 40.42 38.86
C LEU A 26 35.86 40.48 37.33
N LYS A 27 36.99 40.96 36.79
CA LYS A 27 37.23 40.99 35.35
C LYS A 27 37.34 39.57 34.76
N SER A 28 38.01 38.66 35.47
CA SER A 28 38.11 37.24 35.10
C SER A 28 36.76 36.52 35.14
N LEU A 29 35.92 36.81 36.14
CA LEU A 29 34.58 36.25 36.23
C LEU A 29 33.65 36.77 35.12
N LYS A 30 33.71 38.08 34.82
CA LYS A 30 32.91 38.67 33.74
C LYS A 30 33.26 38.13 32.36
N THR A 31 34.55 37.88 32.12
CA THR A 31 35.01 37.28 30.86
C THR A 31 34.54 35.84 30.72
N LYS A 32 34.69 35.03 31.77
CA LYS A 32 34.14 33.66 31.81
C LYS A 32 32.62 33.63 31.68
N GLN A 33 31.91 34.59 32.27
CA GLN A 33 30.46 34.70 32.12
C GLN A 33 30.07 34.94 30.65
N ALA A 34 30.76 35.86 29.97
CA ALA A 34 30.51 36.12 28.55
C ALA A 34 30.86 34.91 27.66
N GLU A 35 31.95 34.19 27.97
CA GLU A 35 32.30 32.94 27.29
C GLU A 35 31.21 31.88 27.45
N LEU A 36 30.71 31.68 28.68
CA LEU A 36 29.65 30.73 28.96
C LEU A 36 28.32 31.13 28.29
N GLU A 37 28.00 32.42 28.26
CA GLU A 37 26.80 32.93 27.57
C GLU A 37 26.86 32.65 26.05
N ASN A 38 28.04 32.80 25.43
CA ASN A 38 28.24 32.44 24.02
C ASN A 38 28.09 30.94 23.78
N GLU A 39 28.66 30.10 24.65
CA GLU A 39 28.56 28.64 24.54
C GLU A 39 27.10 28.16 24.69
N ILE A 40 26.35 28.74 25.64
CA ILE A 40 24.91 28.46 25.80
C ILE A 40 24.14 28.86 24.54
N ALA A 41 24.44 30.01 23.94
CA ALA A 41 23.78 30.47 22.72
C ALA A 41 24.03 29.51 21.55
N GLU A 42 25.27 29.03 21.39
CA GLU A 42 25.65 28.07 20.35
C GLU A 42 25.00 26.69 20.56
N LEU A 43 24.93 26.22 21.81
CA LEU A 43 24.25 24.96 22.13
C LEU A 43 22.75 25.04 21.85
N ARG A 44 22.11 26.19 22.11
CA ARG A 44 20.68 26.40 21.81
C ARG A 44 20.37 26.36 20.32
N THR A 45 21.21 26.98 19.48
CA THR A 45 21.04 26.91 18.02
C THR A 45 21.25 25.49 17.52
N LYS A 46 22.33 24.82 17.94
CA LYS A 46 22.58 23.40 17.61
C LYS A 46 21.43 22.47 18.01
N LEU A 47 20.83 22.70 19.18
CA LEU A 47 19.68 21.94 19.64
C LEU A 47 18.44 22.21 18.78
N SER A 48 18.15 23.48 18.45
CA SER A 48 17.04 23.85 17.57
C SER A 48 17.16 23.18 16.20
N ASP A 49 18.35 23.19 15.60
CA ASP A 49 18.60 22.57 14.31
C ASP A 49 18.47 21.04 14.37
N SER A 50 18.89 20.44 15.48
CA SER A 50 18.76 18.99 15.68
C SER A 50 17.31 18.57 15.89
N VAL A 51 16.53 19.34 16.64
CA VAL A 51 15.08 19.10 16.81
C VAL A 51 14.34 19.21 15.47
N LYS A 52 14.65 20.23 14.65
CA LYS A 52 14.07 20.37 13.31
C LYS A 52 14.39 19.18 12.42
N ARG A 53 15.66 18.76 12.39
CA ARG A 53 16.08 17.58 11.61
C ARG A 53 15.38 16.31 12.07
N ASN A 54 15.24 16.11 13.37
CA ASN A 54 14.54 14.94 13.91
C ASN A 54 13.06 14.95 13.52
N GLY A 55 12.38 16.10 13.60
CA GLY A 55 10.99 16.22 13.18
C GLY A 55 10.80 15.89 11.69
N ASN A 56 11.69 16.39 10.83
CA ASN A 56 11.66 16.08 9.40
C ASN A 56 11.90 14.59 9.12
N LEU A 57 12.84 13.96 9.83
CA LEU A 57 13.12 12.53 9.72
C LEU A 57 11.93 11.68 10.18
N GLU A 58 11.24 12.09 11.24
CA GLU A 58 10.03 11.41 11.72
C GLU A 58 8.90 11.46 10.67
N GLU A 59 8.74 12.59 9.99
CA GLU A 59 7.78 12.75 8.90
C GLU A 59 8.13 11.89 7.68
N GLU A 60 9.40 11.90 7.26
CA GLU A 60 9.90 11.06 6.15
C GLU A 60 9.72 9.56 6.44
N VAL A 61 10.02 9.12 7.65
CA VAL A 61 9.79 7.72 8.08
C VAL A 61 8.30 7.38 8.09
N ALA A 62 7.43 8.32 8.47
CA ALA A 62 5.98 8.10 8.43
C ALA A 62 5.46 7.95 6.99
N THR A 63 5.96 8.76 6.06
CA THR A 63 5.60 8.67 4.63
C THR A 63 6.09 7.36 4.01
N GLU A 64 7.34 6.98 4.24
CA GLU A 64 7.89 5.71 3.72
C GLU A 64 7.12 4.49 4.25
N ARG A 65 6.72 4.52 5.53
CA ARG A 65 5.91 3.44 6.11
C ARG A 65 4.57 3.30 5.41
N ARG A 66 3.89 4.42 5.14
CA ARG A 66 2.61 4.44 4.43
C ARG A 66 2.76 3.90 3.00
N GLU A 67 3.76 4.38 2.25
CA GLU A 67 4.01 3.89 0.88
C GLU A 67 4.34 2.40 0.86
N LYS A 68 5.12 1.92 1.83
CA LYS A 68 5.47 0.50 1.95
C LYS A 68 4.27 -0.36 2.30
N GLU A 69 3.34 0.15 3.10
CA GLU A 69 2.08 -0.53 3.40
C GLU A 69 1.20 -0.62 2.15
N GLU A 70 1.03 0.48 1.40
CA GLU A 70 0.30 0.49 0.12
C GLU A 70 0.93 -0.48 -0.91
N LEU A 71 2.26 -0.54 -0.99
CA LEU A 71 2.97 -1.51 -1.84
C LEU A 71 2.73 -2.95 -1.40
N ARG A 72 2.70 -3.22 -0.08
CA ARG A 72 2.41 -4.55 0.47
C ARG A 72 0.97 -4.96 0.16
N GLU A 73 0.01 -4.07 0.27
CA GLU A 73 -1.38 -4.33 -0.10
C GLU A 73 -1.53 -4.63 -1.59
N ARG A 74 -0.91 -3.83 -2.48
CA ARG A 74 -0.88 -4.10 -3.92
C ARG A 74 -0.21 -5.43 -4.25
N ALA A 75 0.91 -5.75 -3.59
CA ALA A 75 1.59 -7.02 -3.77
C ALA A 75 0.75 -8.19 -3.27
N HIS A 76 0.04 -8.04 -2.15
CA HIS A 76 -0.89 -9.04 -1.64
C HIS A 76 -2.04 -9.22 -2.62
N ALA A 77 -2.69 -8.15 -3.07
CA ALA A 77 -3.75 -8.22 -4.09
C ALA A 77 -3.30 -8.88 -5.40
N ARG A 78 -2.03 -8.71 -5.80
CA ARG A 78 -1.44 -9.39 -6.97
C ARG A 78 -1.09 -10.86 -6.70
N ALA A 79 -0.66 -11.19 -5.47
CA ALA A 79 -0.33 -12.56 -5.07
C ALA A 79 -1.57 -13.40 -4.76
N THR A 80 -2.60 -12.79 -4.19
CA THR A 80 -3.98 -13.31 -4.11
C THR A 80 -4.77 -13.03 -5.38
N GLY A 81 -4.12 -12.42 -6.38
CA GLY A 81 -4.63 -12.32 -7.73
C GLY A 81 -4.88 -13.74 -8.18
N GLN A 82 -6.16 -14.12 -8.07
CA GLN A 82 -6.66 -15.39 -8.51
C GLN A 82 -6.07 -15.58 -9.89
N LYS A 83 -5.33 -16.66 -10.08
CA LYS A 83 -5.10 -17.20 -11.41
C LYS A 83 -6.51 -17.35 -11.96
N GLU A 84 -6.90 -16.47 -12.88
CA GLU A 84 -8.21 -16.49 -13.53
C GLU A 84 -8.21 -17.75 -14.39
N GLU A 85 -8.41 -18.88 -13.71
CA GLU A 85 -8.68 -20.15 -14.35
C GLU A 85 -10.16 -20.09 -14.66
N HIS A 86 -10.46 -19.66 -15.89
CA HIS A 86 -11.82 -19.69 -16.41
C HIS A 86 -12.42 -21.06 -16.11
N PRO A 87 -13.62 -21.12 -15.52
CA PRO A 87 -14.20 -22.38 -15.13
C PRO A 87 -14.48 -23.19 -16.40
N ILE A 88 -13.89 -24.38 -16.51
CA ILE A 88 -14.00 -25.26 -17.68
C ILE A 88 -14.86 -26.48 -17.41
N CYS A 89 -15.42 -27.06 -18.47
CA CYS A 89 -16.05 -28.37 -18.43
C CYS A 89 -15.00 -29.49 -18.42
N GLU A 90 -14.93 -30.32 -17.37
CA GLU A 90 -13.92 -31.39 -17.27
C GLU A 90 -14.09 -32.55 -18.29
N ILE A 91 -15.16 -32.53 -19.10
CA ILE A 91 -15.40 -33.55 -20.13
C ILE A 91 -14.89 -33.11 -21.50
N CYS A 92 -15.16 -31.86 -21.91
CA CYS A 92 -14.70 -31.33 -23.20
C CYS A 92 -13.52 -30.37 -23.09
N LEU A 93 -13.14 -29.98 -21.87
CA LEU A 93 -12.08 -29.03 -21.54
C LEU A 93 -12.27 -27.62 -22.12
N GLU A 94 -13.49 -27.31 -22.54
CA GLU A 94 -13.88 -25.98 -23.01
C GLU A 94 -14.34 -25.11 -21.84
N GLU A 95 -14.07 -23.81 -21.93
CA GLU A 95 -14.54 -22.81 -20.98
C GLU A 95 -16.07 -22.76 -20.95
N PHE A 96 -16.64 -22.63 -19.75
CA PHE A 96 -18.06 -22.44 -19.61
C PHE A 96 -18.47 -21.07 -20.16
N SER A 97 -19.69 -21.00 -20.66
CA SER A 97 -20.29 -19.77 -21.17
C SER A 97 -21.68 -19.56 -20.59
N GLU A 98 -22.20 -18.34 -20.68
CA GLU A 98 -23.59 -18.04 -20.37
C GLU A 98 -24.56 -18.55 -21.44
N VAL A 99 -24.06 -18.83 -22.63
CA VAL A 99 -24.83 -19.22 -23.81
C VAL A 99 -24.56 -20.67 -24.21
N ALA A 100 -25.57 -21.28 -24.85
CA ALA A 100 -25.42 -22.63 -25.39
C ALA A 100 -24.37 -22.62 -26.51
N PRO A 101 -23.56 -23.68 -26.68
CA PRO A 101 -23.66 -25.00 -26.03
C PRO A 101 -22.93 -25.15 -24.68
N LEU A 102 -22.21 -24.11 -24.23
CA LEU A 102 -21.27 -24.17 -23.12
C LEU A 102 -21.87 -23.79 -21.76
N ILE A 103 -23.21 -23.71 -21.64
CA ILE A 103 -23.89 -23.40 -20.38
C ILE A 103 -23.60 -24.49 -19.35
N PRO A 104 -23.07 -24.17 -18.15
CA PRO A 104 -22.88 -25.14 -17.09
C PRO A 104 -24.25 -25.55 -16.51
N ARG A 105 -24.57 -26.84 -16.60
CA ARG A 105 -25.78 -27.47 -16.05
C ARG A 105 -25.40 -28.33 -14.85
N VAL A 106 -26.18 -28.22 -13.77
CA VAL A 106 -25.96 -28.97 -12.53
C VAL A 106 -26.76 -30.28 -12.58
N LEU A 107 -26.06 -31.39 -12.36
CA LEU A 107 -26.64 -32.73 -12.24
C LEU A 107 -27.26 -32.94 -10.85
N GLY A 108 -28.06 -33.99 -10.67
CA GLY A 108 -28.73 -34.29 -9.39
C GLY A 108 -27.76 -34.53 -8.22
N CYS A 109 -26.51 -34.89 -8.52
CA CYS A 109 -25.44 -35.05 -7.54
C CYS A 109 -24.67 -33.76 -7.20
N GLY A 110 -24.90 -32.66 -7.95
CA GLY A 110 -24.23 -31.37 -7.77
C GLY A 110 -23.06 -31.10 -8.74
N HIS A 111 -22.55 -32.11 -9.44
CA HIS A 111 -21.53 -31.90 -10.48
C HIS A 111 -22.06 -31.06 -11.64
N SER A 112 -21.19 -30.25 -12.23
CA SER A 112 -21.54 -29.37 -13.37
C SER A 112 -20.87 -29.82 -14.66
N LEU A 113 -21.63 -29.86 -15.75
CA LEU A 113 -21.17 -30.17 -17.10
C LEU A 113 -21.75 -29.17 -18.09
N CYS A 114 -21.10 -28.97 -19.25
CA CYS A 114 -21.68 -28.10 -20.26
C CYS A 114 -22.93 -28.75 -20.88
N GLU A 115 -23.86 -27.93 -21.37
CA GLU A 115 -25.13 -28.39 -21.95
C GLU A 115 -24.92 -29.43 -23.07
N GLU A 116 -23.90 -29.25 -23.90
CA GLU A 116 -23.56 -30.22 -24.94
C GLU A 116 -23.06 -31.55 -24.39
N CYS A 117 -22.19 -31.54 -23.36
CA CYS A 117 -21.74 -32.79 -22.73
C CYS A 117 -22.89 -33.53 -22.06
N CYS A 118 -23.79 -32.82 -21.39
CA CYS A 118 -25.02 -33.42 -20.87
C CYS A 118 -25.88 -34.05 -21.97
N ARG A 119 -25.99 -33.41 -23.14
CA ARG A 119 -26.74 -33.94 -24.28
C ARG A 119 -26.12 -35.20 -24.85
N LYS A 120 -24.80 -35.24 -25.01
CA LYS A 120 -24.05 -36.42 -25.45
C LYS A 120 -24.22 -37.59 -24.48
N LEU A 121 -24.13 -37.34 -23.18
CA LEU A 121 -24.30 -38.37 -22.14
C LEU A 121 -25.74 -38.90 -22.08
N LEU A 122 -26.74 -38.03 -22.22
CA LEU A 122 -28.14 -38.43 -22.25
C LEU A 122 -28.45 -39.30 -23.49
N SER A 123 -27.93 -38.91 -24.67
CA SER A 123 -28.10 -39.68 -25.90
C SER A 123 -27.36 -41.02 -25.89
N ALA A 124 -26.27 -41.15 -25.14
CA ALA A 124 -25.59 -42.42 -24.94
C ALA A 124 -26.39 -43.41 -24.07
N ASN A 125 -27.43 -42.96 -23.38
CA ASN A 125 -28.22 -43.76 -22.45
C ASN A 125 -29.73 -43.74 -22.78
N ASP A 126 -30.03 -43.92 -24.07
CA ASP A 126 -31.37 -44.01 -24.65
C ASP A 126 -32.32 -42.83 -24.32
N ASN A 127 -31.77 -41.65 -23.99
CA ASN A 127 -32.51 -40.47 -23.55
C ASN A 127 -33.39 -40.68 -22.30
N THR A 128 -33.10 -41.69 -21.48
CA THR A 128 -33.94 -42.03 -20.31
C THR A 128 -33.41 -41.42 -19.01
N VAL A 129 -32.10 -41.52 -18.77
CA VAL A 129 -31.46 -41.05 -17.54
C VAL A 129 -30.05 -40.58 -17.83
N LEU A 130 -29.66 -39.46 -17.25
CA LEU A 130 -28.29 -38.94 -17.36
C LEU A 130 -27.47 -39.47 -16.18
N ILE A 131 -26.43 -40.26 -16.48
CA ILE A 131 -25.49 -40.76 -15.47
C ILE A 131 -24.29 -39.82 -15.38
N CYS A 132 -23.99 -39.33 -14.17
CA CYS A 132 -22.84 -38.47 -13.95
C CYS A 132 -21.53 -39.23 -14.26
N PRO A 133 -20.59 -38.65 -15.04
CA PRO A 133 -19.33 -39.32 -15.39
C PRO A 133 -18.35 -39.42 -14.22
N PHE A 134 -18.52 -38.60 -13.16
CA PHE A 134 -17.60 -38.53 -12.03
C PHE A 134 -17.96 -39.51 -10.90
N ASP A 135 -19.23 -39.51 -10.48
CA ASP A 135 -19.71 -40.28 -9.32
C ASP A 135 -20.75 -41.35 -9.70
N ARG A 136 -21.10 -41.46 -11.00
CA ARG A 136 -22.06 -42.43 -11.55
C ARG A 136 -23.48 -42.33 -10.98
N LEU A 137 -23.82 -41.22 -10.33
CA LEU A 137 -25.15 -41.01 -9.78
C LEU A 137 -26.15 -40.62 -10.89
N PRO A 138 -27.35 -41.21 -10.91
CA PRO A 138 -28.37 -40.89 -11.91
C PRO A 138 -29.03 -39.54 -11.64
N THR A 139 -29.24 -38.78 -12.70
CA THR A 139 -30.05 -37.56 -12.70
C THR A 139 -31.31 -37.81 -13.51
N LEU A 140 -32.47 -37.70 -12.86
CA LEU A 140 -33.78 -37.82 -13.50
C LEU A 140 -34.11 -36.50 -14.19
N LEU A 141 -34.49 -36.55 -15.48
CA LEU A 141 -34.92 -35.38 -16.23
C LEU A 141 -36.45 -35.32 -16.26
N PRO A 142 -37.09 -34.25 -15.75
CA PRO A 142 -38.55 -34.13 -15.74
C PRO A 142 -39.17 -34.12 -17.14
N GLU A 143 -38.49 -33.53 -18.13
CA GLU A 143 -39.02 -33.32 -19.48
C GLU A 143 -38.17 -33.98 -20.58
N THR A 144 -37.32 -34.96 -20.25
CA THR A 144 -36.34 -35.62 -21.16
C THR A 144 -35.38 -34.69 -21.91
N THR A 145 -35.41 -33.38 -21.64
CA THR A 145 -34.55 -32.38 -22.28
C THR A 145 -33.49 -31.86 -21.32
N VAL A 146 -32.24 -31.82 -21.77
CA VAL A 146 -31.11 -31.27 -20.99
C VAL A 146 -31.34 -29.81 -20.58
N GLY A 147 -32.09 -29.05 -21.38
CA GLY A 147 -32.41 -27.65 -21.10
C GLY A 147 -33.17 -27.44 -19.78
N SER A 148 -33.87 -28.46 -19.29
CA SER A 148 -34.59 -28.45 -18.01
C SER A 148 -33.68 -28.53 -16.78
N LEU A 149 -32.42 -28.96 -16.94
CA LEU A 149 -31.46 -29.00 -15.83
C LEU A 149 -31.13 -27.58 -15.34
N PRO A 150 -31.01 -27.36 -14.03
CA PRO A 150 -30.66 -26.06 -13.49
C PRO A 150 -29.29 -25.59 -13.99
N LYS A 151 -29.18 -24.29 -14.29
CA LYS A 151 -27.90 -23.66 -14.62
C LYS A 151 -27.07 -23.47 -13.35
N ASN A 152 -25.75 -23.58 -13.46
CA ASN A 152 -24.86 -23.22 -12.37
C ASN A 152 -24.66 -21.69 -12.35
N PHE A 153 -25.50 -20.98 -11.61
CA PHE A 153 -25.44 -19.52 -11.53
C PHE A 153 -24.17 -19.00 -10.85
N SER A 154 -23.55 -19.78 -9.95
CA SER A 154 -22.28 -19.39 -9.32
C SER A 154 -21.15 -19.31 -10.34
N VAL A 155 -21.04 -20.32 -11.22
CA VAL A 155 -20.07 -20.32 -12.32
C VAL A 155 -20.38 -19.21 -13.33
N ILE A 156 -21.66 -19.02 -13.68
CA ILE A 156 -22.08 -17.92 -14.57
C ILE A 156 -21.72 -16.55 -14.01
N GLN A 157 -21.87 -16.34 -12.70
CA GLN A 157 -21.48 -15.08 -12.06
C GLN A 157 -19.97 -14.85 -12.09
N MET A 158 -19.16 -15.91 -11.96
CA MET A 158 -17.70 -15.81 -12.11
C MET A 158 -17.33 -15.31 -13.50
N ILE A 159 -17.90 -15.94 -14.55
CA ILE A 159 -17.69 -15.56 -15.96
C ILE A 159 -18.11 -14.09 -16.21
N ARG A 160 -19.24 -13.65 -15.64
CA ARG A 160 -19.69 -12.24 -15.74
C ARG A 160 -18.72 -11.25 -15.14
N ASN A 161 -18.21 -11.58 -13.95
CA ASN A 161 -17.31 -10.70 -13.22
C ASN A 161 -15.97 -10.58 -13.95
N GLU A 162 -15.49 -11.66 -14.57
CA GLU A 162 -14.31 -11.65 -15.45
C GLU A 162 -14.54 -10.74 -16.67
N ALA A 163 -15.64 -10.92 -17.40
CA ALA A 163 -15.96 -10.08 -18.56
C ALA A 163 -16.09 -8.57 -18.22
N GLN A 164 -16.58 -8.25 -17.01
CA GLN A 164 -16.64 -6.86 -16.52
C GLN A 164 -15.25 -6.29 -16.23
N ARG A 165 -14.38 -7.05 -15.57
CA ARG A 165 -12.99 -6.63 -15.28
C ARG A 165 -12.19 -6.39 -16.56
N GLU A 166 -12.32 -7.26 -17.56
CA GLU A 166 -11.67 -7.09 -18.86
C GLU A 166 -12.11 -5.77 -19.52
N SER A 167 -13.41 -5.44 -19.45
CA SER A 167 -13.92 -4.19 -20.03
C SER A 167 -13.40 -2.95 -19.31
N GLU A 168 -13.25 -2.97 -17.98
CA GLU A 168 -12.75 -1.83 -17.19
C GLU A 168 -11.27 -1.54 -17.49
N VAL A 169 -10.45 -2.59 -17.61
CA VAL A 169 -9.04 -2.47 -17.99
C VAL A 169 -8.87 -1.83 -19.38
N THR A 170 -9.77 -2.12 -20.34
CA THR A 170 -9.69 -1.49 -21.67
C THR A 170 -9.99 0.01 -21.65
N TYR A 171 -10.91 0.48 -20.80
CA TYR A 171 -11.23 1.90 -20.69
C TYR A 171 -10.09 2.69 -20.03
N ASP A 172 -9.43 2.13 -19.03
CA ASP A 172 -8.26 2.77 -18.40
C ASP A 172 -7.08 2.85 -19.38
N ASN A 173 -6.82 1.80 -20.15
CA ASN A 173 -5.77 1.81 -21.18
C ASN A 173 -6.05 2.82 -22.30
N VAL A 174 -7.31 2.95 -22.72
CA VAL A 174 -7.73 3.97 -23.69
C VAL A 174 -7.61 5.38 -23.08
N GLY A 175 -7.92 5.57 -21.80
CA GLY A 175 -7.75 6.83 -21.08
C GLY A 175 -6.27 7.27 -20.94
N ILE A 176 -5.37 6.32 -20.64
CA ILE A 176 -3.92 6.57 -20.61
C ILE A 176 -3.39 6.94 -22.01
N LEU A 177 -3.88 6.30 -23.07
CA LEU A 177 -3.49 6.63 -24.43
C LEU A 177 -3.96 8.03 -24.86
N ILE A 178 -5.19 8.41 -24.51
CA ILE A 178 -5.74 9.74 -24.82
C ILE A 178 -4.97 10.85 -24.07
N THR A 179 -4.67 10.64 -22.78
CA THR A 179 -3.93 11.62 -21.98
C THR A 179 -2.49 11.79 -22.46
N THR A 180 -1.77 10.69 -22.73
CA THR A 180 -0.40 10.75 -23.26
C THR A 180 -0.32 11.46 -24.62
N LEU A 181 -1.28 11.24 -25.51
CA LEU A 181 -1.37 11.97 -26.79
C LEU A 181 -1.67 13.46 -26.58
N ALA A 182 -2.55 13.82 -25.65
CA ALA A 182 -2.86 15.22 -25.32
C ALA A 182 -1.65 15.97 -24.74
N PHE A 183 -0.89 15.33 -23.84
CA PHE A 183 0.36 15.89 -23.32
C PHE A 183 1.43 16.03 -24.42
N GLY A 184 1.57 15.02 -25.30
CA GLY A 184 2.47 15.11 -26.45
C GLY A 184 2.12 16.26 -27.39
N PHE A 185 0.82 16.48 -27.65
CA PHE A 185 0.34 17.61 -28.45
C PHE A 185 0.63 18.96 -27.76
N ALA A 186 0.37 19.06 -26.45
CA ALA A 186 0.64 20.28 -25.69
C ALA A 186 2.13 20.66 -25.70
N MET A 187 3.03 19.67 -25.53
CA MET A 187 4.48 19.87 -25.58
C MET A 187 4.96 20.27 -26.97
N TYR A 188 4.38 19.70 -28.03
CA TYR A 188 4.68 20.08 -29.41
C TYR A 188 4.28 21.53 -29.71
N TYR A 189 3.11 21.98 -29.21
CA TYR A 189 2.66 23.37 -29.38
C TYR A 189 3.45 24.37 -28.52
N PHE A 190 3.98 23.98 -27.37
CA PHE A 190 4.81 24.84 -26.53
C PHE A 190 6.26 24.98 -27.05
N SER A 191 6.68 24.08 -27.95
CA SER A 191 8.04 24.03 -28.49
C SER A 191 8.18 24.73 -29.85
N ARG A 192 7.18 25.52 -30.27
CA ARG A 192 7.12 26.20 -31.56
C ARG A 192 6.65 27.64 -31.41
#